data_AF-A0A7J8SET9-F1
#
_entry.id   AF-A0A7J8SET9-F1
#
_cell.length_a   1.000
_cell.length_b   1.000
_cell.length_c   1.000
_cell.angle_alpha   90.00
_cell.angle_beta   90.00
_cell.angle_gamma   90.00
#
_symmetry.space_group_name_H-M   'P 1'
#
loop_
_entity.id
_entity.type
_entity.pdbx_description
1 polymer ?
#
loop_
_entity_poly.entity_id
_entity_poly.type
_entity_poly.pdbx_seq_one_letter_code
_entity_poly.pdbx_strand_id
1 'polypeptide(L)'
;MKRLGMAYHFQEQIQQALNQLNSYLKLISDDLSTVALHFRLLREDCFPITVGGDGRFMGSLCGDVEGLLRLNEASFMAIQGEKKSLKKLRLSAWDILCRAHITEARWFYGGQIPTFDEYIKNAWISIGSLGGLVLVCFVEADSIVHQFPNCLKDSQLFYRSSLITRLSNDLGTSKAEMERKDILKAVQSYTIEKGISEEKARNHVKELISNSWKKINEEILDSRFSRVIVNLSKNMARTAQCIYQHGDGVGTSTGVTKDCIVSSILRPIPI
;
A
#
# COMPACT_ATOMS: atom_id res chain seq x y z
N MET A 1 21.91 -10.25 -18.90
CA MET A 1 23.00 -11.23 -19.08
C MET A 1 22.81 -12.52 -18.28
N LYS A 2 22.68 -12.47 -16.95
CA LYS A 2 22.48 -13.68 -16.11
C LYS A 2 21.32 -14.59 -16.53
N ARG A 3 20.12 -14.02 -16.74
CA ARG A 3 18.93 -14.77 -17.21
C ARG A 3 19.05 -15.34 -18.63
N LEU A 4 19.97 -14.80 -19.43
CA LEU A 4 20.23 -15.26 -20.80
C LEU A 4 21.35 -16.31 -20.86
N GLY A 5 21.87 -16.75 -19.71
CA GLY A 5 22.93 -17.75 -19.63
C GLY A 5 24.32 -17.26 -20.05
N MET A 6 24.50 -15.98 -20.39
CA MET A 6 25.76 -15.44 -20.93
C MET A 6 26.70 -14.86 -19.86
N ALA A 7 26.34 -14.93 -18.58
CA ALA A 7 27.07 -14.22 -17.52
C ALA A 7 28.50 -14.72 -17.28
N TYR A 8 28.83 -15.96 -17.69
CA TYR A 8 30.15 -16.54 -17.49
C TYR A 8 31.24 -15.84 -18.33
N HIS A 9 30.88 -15.20 -19.45
CA HIS A 9 31.80 -14.41 -20.27
C HIS A 9 32.13 -13.04 -19.69
N PHE A 10 31.38 -12.60 -18.68
CA PHE A 10 31.42 -11.23 -18.18
C PHE A 10 31.59 -11.18 -16.65
N GLN A 11 32.16 -12.21 -16.04
CA GLN A 11 32.25 -12.33 -14.58
C GLN A 11 32.99 -11.16 -13.93
N GLU A 12 34.13 -10.74 -14.49
CA GLU A 12 34.90 -9.61 -13.95
C GLU A 12 34.14 -8.28 -14.09
N GLN A 13 33.49 -8.05 -15.22
CA GLN A 13 32.71 -6.84 -15.47
C GLN A 13 31.47 -6.78 -14.58
N ILE A 14 30.80 -7.93 -14.37
CA ILE A 14 29.68 -8.06 -13.45
C ILE A 14 30.15 -7.76 -12.02
N GLN A 15 31.28 -8.33 -11.59
CA GLN A 15 31.81 -8.11 -10.24
C GLN A 15 32.24 -6.65 -10.03
N GLN A 16 32.89 -6.02 -11.01
CA GLN A 16 33.24 -4.59 -10.96
C GLN A 16 32.00 -3.70 -10.88
N ALA A 17 30.98 -3.97 -11.69
CA ALA A 17 29.73 -3.22 -11.66
C ALA A 17 29.00 -3.36 -10.31
N LEU A 18 28.96 -4.56 -9.74
CA LEU A 18 28.36 -4.80 -8.42
C LEU A 18 29.15 -4.13 -7.29
N ASN A 19 30.48 -4.12 -7.36
CA ASN A 19 31.33 -3.41 -6.41
C ASN A 19 31.11 -1.89 -6.47
N GLN A 20 30.99 -1.33 -7.68
CA GLN A 20 30.65 0.09 -7.88
C GLN A 20 29.26 0.40 -7.35
N LEU A 21 28.27 -0.45 -7.63
CA LEU A 21 26.90 -0.34 -7.11
C LEU A 21 26.85 -0.39 -5.59
N ASN A 22 27.61 -1.28 -4.96
CA ASN A 22 27.69 -1.38 -3.50
C ASN A 22 28.32 -0.13 -2.86
N SER A 23 29.27 0.52 -3.55
CA SER A 23 29.84 1.80 -3.10
C SER A 23 28.88 2.99 -3.25
N TYR A 24 27.97 2.93 -4.23
CA TYR A 24 26.93 3.94 -4.47
C TYR A 24 25.74 3.85 -3.50
N LEU A 25 25.57 2.74 -2.79
CA LEU A 25 24.45 2.50 -1.85
C LEU A 25 24.41 3.43 -0.62
N LYS A 26 25.37 4.36 -0.46
CA LYS A 26 25.23 5.51 0.45
C LYS A 26 24.38 6.65 -0.14
N LEU A 27 24.03 6.60 -1.42
CA LEU A 27 23.17 7.57 -2.10
C LEU A 27 21.91 6.88 -2.64
N ILE A 28 20.91 6.81 -1.77
CA ILE A 28 19.48 7.07 -2.03
C ILE A 28 18.99 6.72 -3.44
N SER A 29 18.31 5.58 -3.57
CA SER A 29 17.40 5.30 -4.68
C SER A 29 16.02 5.01 -4.10
N ASP A 30 15.03 5.84 -4.45
CA ASP A 30 13.64 5.71 -3.97
C ASP A 30 12.78 4.75 -4.81
N ASP A 31 13.34 4.15 -5.87
CA ASP A 31 12.65 3.24 -6.78
C ASP A 31 12.64 1.79 -6.25
N LEU A 32 11.45 1.24 -6.01
CA LEU A 32 11.27 -0.10 -5.44
C LEU A 32 11.84 -1.21 -6.34
N SER A 33 11.58 -1.12 -7.65
CA SER A 33 12.09 -2.09 -8.63
C SER A 33 13.61 -2.16 -8.58
N THR A 34 14.26 -1.00 -8.56
CA THR A 34 15.71 -0.85 -8.48
C THR A 34 16.25 -1.36 -7.16
N VAL A 35 15.66 -0.99 -6.01
CA VAL A 35 16.13 -1.46 -4.69
C VAL A 35 15.98 -2.97 -4.54
N ALA A 36 14.82 -3.53 -4.93
CA ALA A 36 14.57 -4.95 -4.88
C ALA A 36 15.49 -5.75 -5.83
N LEU A 37 15.70 -5.24 -7.04
CA LEU A 37 16.61 -5.84 -8.01
C LEU A 37 18.05 -5.82 -7.50
N HIS A 38 18.50 -4.72 -6.90
CA HIS A 38 19.84 -4.61 -6.31
C HIS A 38 20.04 -5.55 -5.14
N PHE A 39 19.09 -5.60 -4.21
CA PHE A 39 19.13 -6.55 -3.10
C PHE A 39 19.25 -7.99 -3.62
N ARG A 40 18.44 -8.34 -4.63
CA ARG A 40 18.48 -9.67 -5.23
C ARG A 40 19.82 -9.97 -5.88
N LEU A 41 20.35 -9.06 -6.69
CA LEU A 41 21.62 -9.26 -7.41
C LEU A 41 22.80 -9.37 -6.44
N LEU A 42 22.89 -8.51 -5.43
CA LEU A 42 23.95 -8.55 -4.43
C LEU A 42 23.91 -9.85 -3.61
N ARG A 43 22.73 -10.31 -3.20
CA ARG A 43 22.58 -11.60 -2.51
C ARG A 43 22.87 -12.80 -3.41
N GLU A 44 22.51 -12.75 -4.69
CA GLU A 44 22.84 -13.80 -5.68
C GLU A 44 24.35 -13.95 -5.88
N ASP A 45 25.12 -12.89 -5.72
CA ASP A 45 26.59 -12.89 -5.80
C ASP A 45 27.27 -12.96 -4.43
N CYS A 46 26.57 -13.48 -3.41
CA CYS A 46 27.07 -13.74 -2.07
C CYS A 46 27.62 -12.51 -1.31
N PHE A 47 27.20 -11.29 -1.66
CA PHE A 47 27.52 -10.12 -0.85
C PHE A 47 26.74 -10.16 0.47
N PRO A 48 27.42 -9.92 1.62
CA PRO A 48 26.79 -9.95 2.93
C PRO A 48 26.02 -8.64 3.19
N ILE A 49 24.87 -8.47 2.54
CA ILE A 49 23.99 -7.31 2.73
C ILE A 49 22.84 -7.63 3.69
N THR A 50 22.85 -7.10 4.91
CA THR A 50 21.71 -7.20 5.84
C THR A 50 20.64 -6.16 5.49
N VAL A 51 19.38 -6.41 5.86
CA VAL A 51 18.38 -5.34 5.85
C VAL A 51 18.80 -4.35 6.95
N GLY A 52 19.28 -3.16 6.57
CA GLY A 52 19.79 -2.16 7.49
C GLY A 52 19.23 -0.77 7.19
N GLY A 53 18.92 0.00 8.25
CA GLY A 53 18.42 1.38 8.15
C GLY A 53 16.90 1.51 8.12
N ASP A 54 16.40 2.72 8.37
CA ASP A 54 15.07 3.16 8.83
C ASP A 54 13.88 2.94 7.89
N GLY A 55 13.98 2.01 6.93
CA GLY A 55 12.84 1.23 6.41
C GLY A 55 11.69 1.98 5.70
N ARG A 56 11.79 3.28 5.48
CA ARG A 56 10.71 4.05 4.85
C ARG A 56 10.71 3.83 3.34
N PHE A 57 9.66 3.18 2.83
CA PHE A 57 9.32 3.25 1.41
C PHE A 57 8.46 4.50 1.13
N MET A 58 8.78 5.18 0.02
CA MET A 58 8.02 6.31 -0.51
C MET A 58 6.63 5.85 -0.99
N GLY A 59 5.61 6.68 -0.71
CA GLY A 59 4.18 6.34 -0.78
C GLY A 59 3.55 6.14 -2.17
N SER A 60 4.31 5.76 -3.21
CA SER A 60 3.83 5.61 -4.60
C SER A 60 3.65 4.15 -5.07
N LEU A 61 3.75 3.17 -4.18
CA LEU A 61 3.84 1.73 -4.52
C LEU A 61 2.60 1.09 -5.16
N CYS A 62 1.45 1.76 -5.18
CA CYS A 62 0.20 1.17 -5.67
C CYS A 62 0.17 1.00 -7.21
N GLY A 63 1.04 1.70 -7.95
CA GLY A 63 1.12 1.63 -9.42
C GLY A 63 2.28 0.78 -9.99
N ASP A 64 3.24 0.36 -9.17
CA ASP A 64 4.48 -0.27 -9.64
C ASP A 64 4.44 -1.80 -9.56
N VAL A 65 3.74 -2.42 -10.51
CA VAL A 65 3.62 -3.89 -10.64
C VAL A 65 5.00 -4.53 -10.87
N GLU A 66 5.90 -3.87 -11.60
CA GLU A 66 7.27 -4.34 -11.85
C GLU A 66 8.05 -4.36 -10.53
N GLY A 67 8.04 -3.28 -9.75
CA GLY A 67 8.71 -3.22 -8.45
C GLY A 67 8.18 -4.22 -7.44
N LEU A 68 6.87 -4.45 -7.42
CA LEU A 68 6.26 -5.51 -6.60
C LEU A 68 6.70 -6.91 -7.05
N LEU A 69 6.82 -7.14 -8.36
CA LEU A 69 7.35 -8.40 -8.90
C LEU A 69 8.82 -8.59 -8.53
N ARG A 70 9.66 -7.56 -8.69
CA ARG A 70 11.09 -7.60 -8.32
C ARG A 70 11.29 -7.80 -6.82
N LEU A 71 10.46 -7.18 -5.99
CA LEU A 71 10.46 -7.38 -4.54
C LEU A 71 10.06 -8.82 -4.18
N ASN A 72 9.07 -9.39 -4.87
CA ASN A 72 8.72 -10.79 -4.70
C ASN A 72 9.89 -11.71 -5.06
N GLU A 73 10.57 -11.48 -6.18
CA GLU A 73 11.77 -12.24 -6.56
C GLU A 73 12.89 -12.11 -5.50
N ALA A 74 13.13 -10.90 -5.01
CA ALA A 74 14.15 -10.60 -4.00
C ALA A 74 13.88 -11.32 -2.66
N SER A 75 12.61 -11.46 -2.28
CA SER A 75 12.21 -12.10 -1.02
C SER A 75 12.57 -13.58 -0.90
N PHE A 76 12.84 -14.26 -2.03
CA PHE A 76 13.30 -15.65 -2.00
C PHE A 76 14.73 -15.80 -1.47
N MET A 77 15.50 -14.71 -1.46
CA MET A 77 16.88 -14.65 -0.96
C MET A 77 16.98 -14.49 0.58
N ALA A 78 15.85 -14.43 1.29
CA ALA A 78 15.81 -14.38 2.76
C ALA A 78 16.41 -15.64 3.42
N ILE A 79 17.05 -15.49 4.58
CA ILE A 79 17.74 -16.59 5.29
C ILE A 79 16.86 -17.25 6.36
N GLN A 80 17.32 -18.39 6.90
CA GLN A 80 16.56 -19.27 7.78
C GLN A 80 16.41 -18.66 9.20
N GLY A 81 15.48 -17.73 9.30
CA GLY A 81 15.10 -16.94 10.49
C GLY A 81 13.99 -15.95 10.11
N GLU A 82 14.09 -15.39 8.89
CA GLU A 82 13.20 -14.38 8.31
C GLU A 82 12.01 -14.99 7.50
N LYS A 83 11.78 -16.31 7.53
CA LYS A 83 11.16 -16.98 6.35
C LYS A 83 9.78 -17.63 6.52
N LYS A 84 9.39 -18.15 7.70
CA LYS A 84 8.25 -19.10 7.80
C LYS A 84 6.90 -18.47 8.16
N SER A 85 6.83 -17.68 9.24
CA SER A 85 5.59 -17.00 9.66
C SER A 85 5.22 -15.85 8.72
N LEU A 86 6.25 -15.16 8.22
CA LEU A 86 6.16 -14.00 7.34
C LEU A 86 5.57 -14.34 5.97
N LYS A 87 6.06 -15.42 5.35
CA LYS A 87 5.54 -15.93 4.08
C LYS A 87 4.06 -16.29 4.17
N LYS A 88 3.63 -16.92 5.26
CA LYS A 88 2.22 -17.30 5.46
C LYS A 88 1.30 -16.08 5.60
N LEU A 89 1.73 -15.08 6.37
CA LEU A 89 0.98 -13.84 6.57
C LEU A 89 0.83 -13.06 5.26
N ARG A 90 1.92 -12.97 4.49
CA ARG A 90 1.95 -12.30 3.18
C ARG A 90 1.01 -12.98 2.18
N LEU A 91 1.11 -14.30 2.04
CA LEU A 91 0.23 -15.06 1.14
C LEU A 91 -1.24 -14.92 1.54
N SER A 92 -1.54 -14.90 2.84
CA SER A 92 -2.91 -14.68 3.35
C SER A 92 -3.44 -13.30 3.00
N ALA A 93 -2.62 -12.24 3.10
CA ALA A 93 -3.05 -10.88 2.79
C ALA A 93 -3.33 -10.69 1.29
N TRP A 94 -2.47 -11.24 0.43
CA TRP A 94 -2.66 -11.24 -1.02
C TRP A 94 -3.89 -12.02 -1.44
N ASP A 95 -4.10 -13.19 -0.85
CA ASP A 95 -5.26 -14.04 -1.11
C ASP A 95 -6.59 -13.34 -0.73
N ILE A 96 -6.61 -12.62 0.40
CA ILE A 96 -7.74 -11.77 0.81
C ILE A 96 -7.97 -10.63 -0.21
N LEU A 97 -6.92 -9.95 -0.64
CA LEU A 97 -7.00 -8.84 -1.60
C LEU A 97 -7.50 -9.32 -2.98
N CYS A 98 -6.95 -10.41 -3.51
CA CYS A 98 -7.35 -11.00 -4.78
C CYS A 98 -8.83 -11.40 -4.77
N ARG A 99 -9.32 -12.01 -3.67
CA ARG A 99 -10.75 -12.30 -3.53
C ARG A 99 -11.60 -11.04 -3.58
N ALA A 100 -11.16 -9.96 -2.93
CA ALA A 100 -11.91 -8.71 -2.94
C ALA A 100 -12.00 -8.09 -4.35
N HIS A 101 -10.90 -8.11 -5.13
CA HIS A 101 -10.93 -7.67 -6.52
C HIS A 101 -11.77 -8.57 -7.43
N ILE A 102 -11.77 -9.89 -7.21
CA ILE A 102 -12.64 -10.82 -7.95
C ILE A 102 -14.11 -10.49 -7.67
N THR A 103 -14.47 -10.15 -6.44
CA THR A 103 -15.83 -9.70 -6.09
C THR A 103 -16.20 -8.42 -6.86
N GLU A 104 -15.32 -7.41 -6.90
CA GLU A 104 -15.56 -6.18 -7.69
C GLU A 104 -15.71 -6.48 -9.18
N ALA A 105 -14.85 -7.34 -9.74
CA ALA A 105 -14.93 -7.75 -11.13
C ALA A 105 -16.25 -8.49 -11.43
N ARG A 106 -16.75 -9.32 -10.51
CA ARG A 106 -18.06 -9.98 -10.65
C ARG A 106 -19.20 -8.99 -10.66
N TRP A 107 -19.16 -7.96 -9.81
CA TRP A 107 -20.16 -6.89 -9.84
C TRP A 107 -20.13 -6.14 -11.18
N PHE A 108 -18.92 -5.78 -11.65
CA PHE A 108 -18.72 -5.11 -12.91
C PHE A 108 -19.24 -5.90 -14.12
N TYR A 109 -18.68 -7.10 -14.35
CA TYR A 109 -19.02 -7.92 -15.53
C TYR A 109 -20.40 -8.57 -15.43
N GLY A 110 -20.88 -8.83 -14.21
CA GLY A 110 -22.21 -9.38 -13.97
C GLY A 110 -23.34 -8.34 -13.97
N GLY A 111 -23.02 -7.04 -14.07
CA GLY A 111 -23.99 -5.95 -13.97
C GLY A 111 -24.73 -5.90 -12.62
N GLN A 112 -24.13 -6.47 -11.57
CA GLN A 112 -24.72 -6.47 -10.23
C GLN A 112 -24.39 -5.16 -9.53
N ILE A 113 -25.42 -4.53 -8.96
CA ILE A 113 -25.25 -3.32 -8.16
C ILE A 113 -25.26 -3.74 -6.69
N PRO A 114 -24.12 -3.72 -5.98
CA PRO A 114 -24.10 -4.02 -4.56
C PRO A 114 -24.82 -2.92 -3.77
N THR A 115 -25.43 -3.30 -2.65
CA THR A 115 -25.84 -2.32 -1.63
C THR A 115 -24.62 -1.58 -1.07
N PHE A 116 -24.82 -0.43 -0.45
CA PHE A 116 -23.75 0.33 0.21
C PHE A 116 -23.00 -0.53 1.22
N ASP A 117 -23.72 -1.29 2.05
CA ASP A 117 -23.10 -2.13 3.08
C ASP A 117 -22.33 -3.32 2.47
N GLU A 118 -22.83 -3.94 1.40
CA GLU A 118 -22.12 -4.99 0.67
C GLU A 118 -20.86 -4.45 0.00
N TYR A 119 -20.96 -3.28 -0.64
CA TYR A 119 -19.83 -2.58 -1.23
C TYR A 119 -18.77 -2.32 -0.17
N ILE A 120 -19.13 -1.67 0.95
CA ILE A 120 -18.17 -1.30 1.99
C ILE A 120 -17.47 -2.53 2.55
N LYS A 121 -18.17 -3.64 2.83
CA LYS A 121 -17.59 -4.90 3.34
C LYS A 121 -16.45 -5.44 2.47
N ASN A 122 -16.50 -5.20 1.17
CA ASN A 122 -15.46 -5.61 0.23
C ASN A 122 -14.44 -4.47 -0.03
N ALA A 123 -14.92 -3.24 -0.14
CA ALA A 123 -14.18 -2.09 -0.61
C ALA A 123 -13.04 -1.65 0.33
N TRP A 124 -13.21 -1.82 1.64
CA TRP A 124 -12.13 -1.55 2.61
C TRP A 124 -10.97 -2.53 2.47
N ILE A 125 -11.20 -3.70 1.88
CA ILE A 125 -10.16 -4.69 1.58
C ILE A 125 -9.54 -4.40 0.20
N SER A 126 -10.38 -4.19 -0.82
CA SER A 126 -9.95 -4.01 -2.21
C SER A 126 -9.09 -2.76 -2.43
N ILE A 127 -9.15 -1.77 -1.54
CA ILE A 127 -8.27 -0.59 -1.57
C ILE A 127 -6.79 -0.95 -1.36
N GLY A 128 -6.47 -2.17 -0.89
CA GLY A 128 -5.09 -2.65 -0.76
C GLY A 128 -4.33 -2.18 0.49
N SER A 129 -4.96 -1.31 1.31
CA SER A 129 -4.40 -0.78 2.56
C SER A 129 -3.85 -1.86 3.50
N LEU A 130 -4.55 -3.00 3.61
CA LEU A 130 -4.12 -4.11 4.44
C LEU A 130 -2.83 -4.76 3.93
N GLY A 131 -2.68 -4.88 2.60
CA GLY A 131 -1.44 -5.36 1.97
C GLY A 131 -0.28 -4.41 2.24
N GLY A 132 -0.53 -3.09 2.15
CA GLY A 132 0.43 -2.05 2.50
C GLY A 132 0.88 -2.13 3.97
N LEU A 133 -0.05 -2.31 4.91
CA LEU A 133 0.27 -2.43 6.34
C LEU A 133 1.05 -3.72 6.68
N VAL A 134 0.69 -4.84 6.07
CA VAL A 134 1.45 -6.10 6.19
C VAL A 134 2.89 -5.90 5.72
N LEU A 135 3.09 -5.17 4.62
CA LEU A 135 4.41 -4.82 4.10
C LEU A 135 5.18 -3.91 5.05
N VAL A 136 4.55 -2.87 5.62
CA VAL A 136 5.24 -1.98 6.57
C VAL A 136 5.62 -2.71 7.86
N CYS A 137 4.77 -3.61 8.36
CA CYS A 137 5.12 -4.43 9.52
C CYS A 137 6.26 -5.42 9.26
N PHE A 138 6.51 -5.81 8.00
CA PHE A 138 7.71 -6.58 7.62
C PHE A 138 9.00 -5.77 7.70
N VAL A 139 8.91 -4.44 7.63
CA VAL A 139 10.07 -3.55 7.64
C VAL A 139 10.41 -3.05 9.05
N GLU A 140 9.42 -2.95 9.95
CA GLU A 140 9.57 -2.29 11.25
C GLU A 140 10.10 -3.18 12.40
N ALA A 141 9.95 -4.51 12.38
CA ALA A 141 10.69 -5.47 13.24
C ALA A 141 10.07 -6.89 13.23
N ASP A 142 10.92 -7.89 13.49
CA ASP A 142 10.55 -9.29 13.79
C ASP A 142 9.54 -9.42 14.96
N SER A 143 9.55 -8.47 15.92
CA SER A 143 8.68 -8.48 17.10
C SER A 143 7.22 -8.09 16.80
N ILE A 144 6.97 -7.32 15.73
CA ILE A 144 5.63 -6.84 15.34
C ILE A 144 4.86 -7.93 14.58
N VAL A 145 5.58 -8.75 13.84
CA VAL A 145 5.07 -9.84 13.01
C VAL A 145 4.23 -10.82 13.81
N HIS A 146 4.65 -11.12 15.04
CA HIS A 146 3.94 -12.07 15.91
C HIS A 146 2.58 -11.54 16.39
N GLN A 147 2.38 -10.22 16.43
CA GLN A 147 1.11 -9.59 16.81
C GLN A 147 0.14 -9.45 15.63
N PHE A 148 0.65 -9.53 14.39
CA PHE A 148 -0.11 -9.25 13.18
C PHE A 148 -1.26 -10.24 12.85
N PRO A 149 -1.14 -11.56 13.10
CA PRO A 149 -2.26 -12.48 12.91
C PRO A 149 -3.47 -12.19 13.82
N ASN A 150 -3.22 -11.74 15.05
CA ASN A 150 -4.28 -11.36 16.01
C ASN A 150 -4.89 -10.00 15.63
N CYS A 151 -4.05 -9.09 15.16
CA CYS A 151 -4.39 -7.81 14.53
C CYS A 151 -5.36 -7.94 13.34
N LEU A 152 -5.17 -8.94 12.47
CA LEU A 152 -5.98 -9.16 11.27
C LEU A 152 -7.40 -9.63 11.55
N LYS A 153 -7.61 -10.41 12.63
CA LYS A 153 -8.89 -11.06 12.90
C LYS A 153 -9.90 -10.18 13.62
N ASP A 154 -9.44 -9.19 14.40
CA ASP A 154 -10.31 -8.43 15.30
C ASP A 154 -9.99 -6.92 15.43
N SER A 155 -9.04 -6.35 14.67
CA SER A 155 -8.76 -4.91 14.84
C SER A 155 -9.74 -4.03 14.07
N GLN A 156 -10.58 -3.34 14.84
CA GLN A 156 -11.26 -2.14 14.38
C GLN A 156 -10.23 -1.13 13.82
N LEU A 157 -9.02 -1.06 14.36
CA LEU A 157 -7.98 -0.14 13.90
C LEU A 157 -7.66 -0.24 12.39
N PHE A 158 -7.39 -1.44 11.86
CA PHE A 158 -7.05 -1.63 10.45
C PHE A 158 -8.26 -1.46 9.55
N TYR A 159 -9.42 -1.95 10.00
CA TYR A 159 -10.69 -1.72 9.31
C TYR A 159 -10.96 -0.22 9.17
N ARG A 160 -10.88 0.55 10.26
CA ARG A 160 -11.17 2.00 10.26
C ARG A 160 -10.17 2.77 9.42
N SER A 161 -8.88 2.44 9.48
CA SER A 161 -7.86 3.12 8.67
C SER A 161 -8.04 2.84 7.17
N SER A 162 -8.30 1.57 6.81
CA SER A 162 -8.57 1.18 5.43
C SER A 162 -9.89 1.75 4.92
N LEU A 163 -10.90 1.84 5.78
CA LEU A 163 -12.18 2.47 5.47
C LEU A 163 -12.01 3.96 5.18
N ILE A 164 -11.25 4.70 6.01
CA ILE A 164 -10.94 6.11 5.73
C ILE A 164 -10.22 6.23 4.39
N THR A 165 -9.27 5.33 4.11
CA THR A 165 -8.51 5.32 2.86
C THR A 165 -9.45 5.13 1.66
N ARG A 166 -10.30 4.10 1.71
CA ARG A 166 -11.32 3.81 0.69
C ARG A 166 -12.27 4.98 0.49
N LEU A 167 -12.88 5.49 1.56
CA LEU A 167 -13.87 6.57 1.45
C LEU A 167 -13.24 7.88 0.94
N SER A 168 -11.98 8.15 1.29
CA SER A 168 -11.25 9.30 0.75
C SER A 168 -10.96 9.13 -0.74
N ASN A 169 -10.54 7.93 -1.16
CA ASN A 169 -10.38 7.57 -2.57
C ASN A 169 -11.69 7.80 -3.33
N ASP A 170 -12.78 7.14 -2.92
CA ASP A 170 -14.08 7.22 -3.58
C ASP A 170 -14.59 8.67 -3.69
N LEU A 171 -14.39 9.51 -2.67
CA LEU A 171 -14.78 10.93 -2.71
C LEU A 171 -13.99 11.72 -3.77
N GLY A 172 -12.69 11.42 -3.91
CA GLY A 172 -11.75 12.08 -4.80
C GLY A 172 -11.79 11.56 -6.24
N THR A 173 -12.17 10.30 -6.45
CA THR A 173 -12.19 9.64 -7.77
C THR A 173 -13.57 9.54 -8.39
N SER A 174 -14.64 9.81 -7.62
CA SER A 174 -16.04 9.58 -8.01
C SER A 174 -16.40 10.08 -9.42
N LYS A 175 -15.92 11.26 -9.82
CA LYS A 175 -16.24 11.86 -11.12
C LYS A 175 -15.56 11.11 -12.26
N ALA A 176 -14.25 10.85 -12.13
CA ALA A 176 -13.46 10.17 -13.14
C ALA A 176 -13.91 8.70 -13.31
N GLU A 177 -14.34 8.05 -12.22
CA GLU A 177 -14.83 6.66 -12.26
C GLU A 177 -16.19 6.55 -12.96
N MET A 178 -17.08 7.53 -12.78
CA MET A 178 -18.35 7.58 -13.51
C MET A 178 -18.15 7.75 -15.02
N GLU A 179 -17.19 8.58 -15.45
CA GLU A 179 -16.85 8.74 -16.87
C GLU A 179 -16.31 7.46 -17.49
N ARG A 180 -15.52 6.69 -16.72
CA ARG A 180 -14.95 5.40 -17.13
C ARG A 180 -15.96 4.25 -17.08
N LYS A 181 -17.20 4.50 -16.64
CA LYS A 181 -18.26 3.50 -16.42
C LYS A 181 -17.82 2.37 -15.49
N ASP A 182 -17.02 2.69 -14.48
CA ASP A 182 -16.60 1.73 -13.45
C ASP A 182 -17.77 1.34 -12.53
N ILE A 183 -17.56 0.39 -11.63
CA ILE A 183 -18.53 0.02 -10.59
C ILE A 183 -18.94 1.23 -9.75
N LEU A 184 -20.18 1.20 -9.24
CA LEU A 184 -20.66 2.22 -8.32
C LEU A 184 -19.91 2.12 -6.99
N LYS A 185 -19.34 3.26 -6.55
CA LYS A 185 -18.55 3.38 -5.31
C LYS A 185 -19.45 3.83 -4.15
N ALA A 186 -18.85 4.19 -3.01
CA ALA A 186 -19.59 4.56 -1.80
C ALA A 186 -20.66 5.65 -2.01
N VAL A 187 -20.33 6.72 -2.75
CA VAL A 187 -21.27 7.84 -2.97
C VAL A 187 -22.48 7.40 -3.81
N GLN A 188 -22.22 6.76 -4.95
CA GLN A 188 -23.28 6.37 -5.88
C GLN A 188 -24.15 5.24 -5.33
N SER A 189 -23.53 4.22 -4.71
CA SER A 189 -24.28 3.12 -4.08
C SER A 189 -25.22 3.64 -2.99
N TYR A 190 -24.76 4.57 -2.13
CA TYR A 190 -25.60 5.16 -1.09
C TYR A 190 -26.72 6.04 -1.64
N THR A 191 -26.44 6.84 -2.67
CA THR A 191 -27.44 7.66 -3.37
C THR A 191 -28.58 6.81 -3.92
N ILE A 192 -28.26 5.70 -4.61
CA ILE A 192 -29.25 4.81 -5.20
C ILE A 192 -30.03 4.07 -4.11
N GLU A 193 -29.33 3.50 -3.13
CA GLU A 193 -29.96 2.69 -2.09
C GLU A 193 -30.95 3.51 -1.23
N LYS A 194 -30.58 4.76 -0.88
CA LYS A 194 -31.40 5.62 -0.02
C LYS A 194 -32.31 6.58 -0.80
N GLY A 195 -32.17 6.68 -2.13
CA GLY A 195 -32.93 7.62 -2.95
C GLY A 195 -32.67 9.10 -2.60
N ILE A 196 -31.42 9.44 -2.25
CA ILE A 196 -31.03 10.79 -1.80
C ILE A 196 -30.10 11.50 -2.79
N SER A 197 -29.97 12.82 -2.67
CA SER A 197 -29.03 13.59 -3.50
C SER A 197 -27.57 13.19 -3.28
N GLU A 198 -26.74 13.33 -4.31
CA GLU A 198 -25.29 13.07 -4.23
C GLU A 198 -24.63 13.90 -3.12
N GLU A 199 -25.05 15.14 -2.91
CA GLU A 199 -24.55 16.00 -1.83
C GLU A 199 -24.79 15.38 -0.45
N LYS A 200 -25.99 14.86 -0.20
CA LYS A 200 -26.32 14.18 1.06
C LYS A 200 -25.51 12.90 1.22
N ALA A 201 -25.31 12.14 0.15
CA ALA A 201 -24.47 10.94 0.17
C ALA A 201 -23.00 11.27 0.45
N ARG A 202 -22.45 12.31 -0.18
CA ARG A 202 -21.09 12.82 0.10
C ARG A 202 -20.93 13.26 1.55
N ASN A 203 -21.94 13.92 2.13
CA ASN A 203 -21.92 14.31 3.53
C ASN A 203 -21.96 13.10 4.47
N HIS A 204 -22.77 12.08 4.15
CA HIS A 204 -22.77 10.82 4.89
C HIS A 204 -21.40 10.12 4.85
N VAL A 205 -20.76 10.04 3.68
CA VAL A 205 -19.41 9.47 3.54
C VAL A 205 -18.38 10.24 4.38
N LYS A 206 -18.43 11.59 4.39
CA LYS A 206 -17.57 12.41 5.26
C LYS A 206 -17.83 12.16 6.75
N GLU A 207 -19.07 11.95 7.13
CA GLU A 207 -19.44 11.61 8.51
C GLU A 207 -18.86 10.25 8.92
N LEU A 208 -18.92 9.24 8.04
CA LEU A 208 -18.29 7.93 8.26
C LEU A 208 -16.76 8.03 8.43
N ILE A 209 -16.10 8.90 7.66
CA ILE A 209 -14.67 9.19 7.84
C ILE A 209 -14.42 9.81 9.22
N SER A 210 -15.20 10.82 9.62
CA SER A 210 -15.09 11.49 10.92
C SER A 210 -15.29 10.52 12.09
N ASN A 211 -16.33 9.68 12.01
CA ASN A 211 -16.61 8.67 13.01
C ASN A 211 -15.52 7.60 13.08
N SER A 212 -14.94 7.22 11.94
CA SER A 212 -13.81 6.27 11.90
C SER A 212 -12.55 6.86 12.53
N TRP A 213 -12.29 8.15 12.35
CA TRP A 213 -11.21 8.85 13.04
C TRP A 213 -11.37 8.85 14.56
N LYS A 214 -12.58 9.10 15.07
CA LYS A 214 -12.87 9.01 16.51
C LYS A 214 -12.52 7.62 17.04
N LYS A 215 -12.91 6.56 16.32
CA LYS A 215 -12.56 5.17 16.68
C LYS A 215 -11.06 4.91 16.66
N ILE A 216 -10.32 5.36 15.65
CA ILE A 216 -8.86 5.22 15.62
C ILE A 216 -8.19 5.96 16.80
N ASN A 217 -8.73 7.10 17.20
CA ASN A 217 -8.20 7.86 18.33
C ASN A 217 -8.51 7.19 19.69
N GLU A 218 -9.65 6.50 19.82
CA GLU A 218 -9.98 5.67 21.00
C GLU A 218 -8.99 4.51 21.17
N GLU A 219 -8.51 3.91 20.08
CA GLU A 219 -7.54 2.80 20.11
C GLU A 219 -6.18 3.18 20.74
N ILE A 220 -5.87 4.47 20.92
CA ILE A 220 -4.67 4.92 21.66
C ILE A 220 -4.77 4.53 23.14
N LEU A 221 -6.00 4.43 23.67
CA LEU A 221 -6.26 4.03 25.06
C LEU A 221 -6.15 2.51 25.25
N ASP A 222 -6.05 1.75 24.15
CA ASP A 222 -6.01 0.30 24.15
C ASP A 222 -4.57 -0.22 24.08
N SER A 223 -4.17 -1.04 25.04
CA SER A 223 -2.81 -1.62 25.11
C SER A 223 -2.61 -2.81 24.17
N ARG A 224 -3.64 -3.25 23.43
CA ARG A 224 -3.57 -4.39 22.50
C ARG A 224 -2.62 -4.15 21.31
N PHE A 225 -2.38 -2.91 20.92
CA PHE A 225 -1.50 -2.57 19.79
C PHE A 225 -0.27 -1.80 20.25
N SER A 226 0.87 -2.10 19.63
CA SER A 226 2.06 -1.26 19.81
C SER A 226 1.79 0.13 19.25
N ARG A 227 2.41 1.14 19.88
CA ARG A 227 2.31 2.55 19.43
C ARG A 227 2.79 2.74 17.98
N VAL A 228 3.68 1.87 17.51
CA VAL A 228 4.10 1.82 16.10
C VAL A 228 2.92 1.46 15.20
N ILE A 229 2.21 0.37 15.46
CA ILE A 229 1.04 -0.08 14.67
C ILE A 229 -0.06 0.99 14.63
N VAL A 230 -0.34 1.62 15.76
CA VAL A 230 -1.34 2.70 15.85
C VAL A 230 -0.92 3.89 14.98
N ASN A 231 0.34 4.31 15.07
CA ASN A 231 0.86 5.43 14.26
C ASN A 231 0.87 5.11 12.77
N LEU A 232 1.24 3.89 12.37
CA LEU A 232 1.19 3.44 10.99
C LEU A 232 -0.24 3.52 10.44
N SER A 233 -1.22 3.02 11.20
CA SER A 233 -2.63 3.08 10.83
C SER A 233 -3.12 4.53 10.69
N LYS A 234 -2.73 5.43 11.60
CA LYS A 234 -3.07 6.86 11.50
C LYS A 234 -2.43 7.53 10.30
N ASN A 235 -1.16 7.24 10.03
CA ASN A 235 -0.43 7.83 8.93
C ASN A 235 -0.99 7.36 7.59
N MET A 236 -1.38 6.08 7.46
CA MET A 236 -2.05 5.59 6.25
C MET A 236 -3.35 6.38 5.97
N ALA A 237 -4.20 6.57 6.98
CA ALA A 237 -5.43 7.36 6.83
C ALA A 237 -5.15 8.82 6.43
N ARG A 238 -4.14 9.46 7.05
CA ARG A 238 -3.70 10.83 6.70
C ARG A 238 -3.16 10.93 5.28
N THR A 239 -2.31 9.98 4.89
CA THR A 239 -1.74 9.91 3.55
C THR A 239 -2.83 9.79 2.50
N ALA A 240 -3.81 8.90 2.72
CA ALA A 240 -4.93 8.77 1.80
C ALA A 240 -5.74 10.08 1.68
N GLN A 241 -6.05 10.73 2.81
CA GLN A 241 -6.75 12.01 2.79
C GLN A 241 -5.96 13.10 2.06
N CYS A 242 -4.65 13.14 2.22
CA CYS A 242 -3.77 14.08 1.49
C CYS A 242 -3.76 13.80 -0.02
N ILE A 243 -3.61 12.53 -0.40
CA ILE A 243 -3.59 12.10 -1.81
C ILE A 243 -4.90 12.47 -2.52
N TYR A 244 -6.04 12.25 -1.86
CA TYR A 244 -7.36 12.39 -2.48
C TYR A 244 -8.07 13.71 -2.19
N GLN A 245 -7.45 14.63 -1.45
CA GLN A 245 -8.06 15.90 -1.05
C GLN A 245 -8.51 16.74 -2.25
N HIS A 246 -7.76 16.70 -3.34
CA HIS A 246 -7.94 17.55 -4.52
C HIS A 246 -8.26 16.75 -5.79
N GLY A 247 -8.71 15.50 -5.65
CA GLY A 247 -9.05 14.62 -6.76
C GLY A 247 -8.20 13.35 -6.78
N ASP A 248 -8.02 12.75 -7.96
CA ASP A 248 -7.25 11.51 -8.11
C ASP A 248 -5.73 11.77 -8.12
N GLY A 249 -5.16 11.87 -6.92
CA GLY A 249 -3.72 12.06 -6.72
C GLY A 249 -2.84 10.88 -7.16
N VAL A 250 -3.41 9.69 -7.37
CA VAL A 250 -2.65 8.48 -7.75
C VAL A 250 -2.74 8.22 -9.24
N GLY A 251 -3.95 8.19 -9.80
CA GLY A 251 -4.17 7.82 -11.20
C GLY A 251 -3.87 8.94 -12.19
N THR A 252 -3.88 10.20 -11.76
CA THR A 252 -3.53 11.34 -12.63
C THR A 252 -2.32 12.12 -12.12
N SER A 253 -2.16 12.24 -10.80
CA SER A 253 -1.06 12.96 -10.14
C SER A 253 -0.81 14.37 -10.72
N THR A 254 -1.88 15.12 -10.99
CA THR A 254 -1.81 16.50 -11.50
C THR A 254 -2.12 17.54 -10.42
N GLY A 255 -1.83 18.82 -10.71
CA GLY A 255 -2.15 19.94 -9.82
C GLY A 255 -1.47 19.86 -8.45
N VAL A 256 -2.26 20.07 -7.38
CA VAL A 256 -1.77 20.18 -6.00
C VAL A 256 -0.97 18.96 -5.56
N THR A 257 -1.35 17.75 -5.97
CA THR A 257 -0.61 16.53 -5.61
C THR A 257 0.80 16.53 -6.19
N LYS A 258 0.97 17.00 -7.43
CA LYS A 258 2.28 17.17 -8.05
C LYS A 258 3.12 18.21 -7.31
N ASP A 259 2.50 19.33 -6.94
CA ASP A 259 3.19 20.41 -6.22
C ASP A 259 3.66 19.97 -4.83
N CYS A 260 2.85 19.18 -4.11
CA CYS A 260 3.23 18.56 -2.84
C CYS A 260 4.43 17.62 -3.00
N ILE A 261 4.43 16.76 -4.03
CA ILE A 261 5.55 15.85 -4.33
C ILE A 261 6.82 16.66 -4.65
N VAL A 262 6.72 17.65 -5.53
CA VAL A 262 7.85 18.48 -5.94
C VAL A 262 8.43 19.24 -4.75
N SER A 263 7.57 19.85 -3.92
CA SER A 263 8.02 20.63 -2.75
C SER A 263 8.61 19.77 -1.63
N SER A 264 8.13 18.53 -1.45
CA SER A 264 8.52 17.69 -0.32
C SER A 264 9.71 16.78 -0.62
N ILE A 265 9.88 16.38 -1.88
CA ILE A 265 10.88 15.39 -2.30
C ILE A 265 11.97 16.04 -3.17
N LEU A 266 11.58 16.90 -4.11
CA LEU A 266 12.51 17.40 -5.13
C LEU A 266 13.12 18.76 -4.77
N ARG A 267 12.46 19.57 -3.95
CA ARG A 267 12.93 20.91 -3.59
C ARG A 267 13.51 20.93 -2.17
N PRO A 268 14.80 21.23 -2.01
CA PRO A 268 15.37 21.45 -0.69
C PRO A 268 14.76 22.71 -0.07
N ILE A 269 14.64 22.71 1.26
CA ILE A 269 14.20 23.89 2.02
C ILE A 269 15.32 24.94 1.91
N PRO A 270 15.03 26.17 1.44
CA PRO A 270 16.03 27.24 1.41
C PRO A 270 16.58 27.50 2.80
N ILE A 271 17.91 27.61 2.90
CA ILE A 271 18.65 27.92 4.13
C ILE A 271 18.87 29.43 4.20
#